data_AF-A0A1G5I372-F1
#
_entry.id   AF-A0A1G5I372-F1
#
_cell.length_a   1.000
_cell.length_b   1.000
_cell.length_c   1.000
_cell.angle_alpha   90.00
_cell.angle_beta   90.00
_cell.angle_gamma   90.00
#
_symmetry.space_group_name_H-M   'P 1'
#
loop_
_entity.id
_entity.type
_entity.pdbx_description
1 polymer ?
#
loop_
_entity_poly.entity_id
_entity_poly.type
_entity_poly.pdbx_seq_one_letter_code
_entity_poly.pdbx_strand_id
1 'polypeptide(L)'
;MELPHFGQILTTRKCIWEYILGIDMPVTENTVWLLTNGLNTQEDYLRLYSTCARLYYLSRLVYMGKDGVRKPSADWYRKQIYWGRAETADEIRHIMAQQNGCSEDDISEADAQRVFYDLKVLSAVWCGSIACLHEQIYIPELAYFAEYVLNHSGRVPMPQFDEFSPFPGNYADCDYTQGIADYLEDLMESLF
;
A
#
# COMPACT_ATOMS: atom_id res chain seq x y z
N MET A 1 6.62 21.88 22.01
CA MET A 1 6.01 20.54 21.91
C MET A 1 5.10 20.60 20.71
N GLU A 2 5.51 20.01 19.60
CA GLU A 2 4.62 19.92 18.44
C GLU A 2 3.46 19.01 18.81
N LEU A 3 2.25 19.51 18.57
CA LEU A 3 1.02 18.75 18.72
C LEU A 3 0.75 17.98 17.42
N PRO A 4 0.01 16.86 17.46
CA PRO A 4 -0.39 16.17 16.25
C PRO A 4 -1.10 17.13 15.28
N HIS A 5 -0.74 17.08 14.00
CA HIS A 5 -1.42 17.83 12.94
C HIS A 5 -2.84 17.28 12.71
N PHE A 6 -3.70 18.08 12.06
CA PHE A 6 -5.12 17.72 11.84
C PHE A 6 -5.24 16.34 11.18
N GLY A 7 -6.06 15.46 11.78
CA GLY A 7 -6.27 14.09 11.30
C GLY A 7 -5.38 13.01 11.94
N GLN A 8 -4.23 13.38 12.53
CA GLN A 8 -3.35 12.44 13.21
C GLN A 8 -3.94 11.93 14.54
N ILE A 9 -3.62 10.68 14.88
CA ILE A 9 -4.06 9.98 16.08
C ILE A 9 -2.80 9.64 16.89
N LEU A 10 -2.63 10.32 18.02
CA LEU A 10 -1.53 10.03 18.94
C LEU A 10 -1.75 8.68 19.62
N THR A 11 -0.74 7.80 19.52
CA THR A 11 -0.73 6.45 20.09
C THR A 11 0.68 6.08 20.54
N THR A 12 0.94 4.78 20.77
CA THR A 12 2.27 4.26 21.06
C THR A 12 2.83 3.50 19.86
N ARG A 13 4.16 3.44 19.75
CA ARG A 13 4.82 2.61 18.74
C ARG A 13 4.41 1.13 18.83
N LYS A 14 4.11 0.65 20.04
CA LYS A 14 3.59 -0.71 20.26
C LYS A 14 2.21 -0.88 19.64
N CYS A 15 1.28 0.05 19.86
CA CYS A 15 -0.06 -0.01 19.27
C CYS A 15 -0.03 0.07 17.73
N ILE A 16 0.91 0.83 17.15
CA ILE A 16 1.13 0.84 15.69
C ILE A 16 1.53 -0.55 15.20
N TRP A 17 2.47 -1.19 15.89
CA TRP A 17 2.89 -2.55 15.58
C TRP A 17 1.75 -3.57 15.74
N GLU A 18 0.97 -3.49 16.83
CA GLU A 18 -0.19 -4.36 17.05
C GLU A 18 -1.26 -4.19 15.97
N TYR A 19 -1.50 -2.95 15.51
CA TYR A 19 -2.38 -2.70 14.37
C TYR A 19 -1.85 -3.37 13.11
N ILE A 20 -0.55 -3.26 12.82
CA ILE A 20 0.07 -3.90 11.66
C ILE A 20 -0.09 -5.42 11.70
N LEU A 21 0.10 -6.06 12.86
CA LEU A 21 -0.15 -7.51 12.99
C LEU A 21 -1.58 -7.92 12.63
N GLY A 22 -2.55 -7.02 12.77
CA GLY A 22 -3.93 -7.27 12.37
C GLY A 22 -4.23 -7.02 10.89
N ILE A 23 -3.30 -6.40 10.15
CA ILE A 23 -3.51 -6.01 8.75
C ILE A 23 -2.44 -6.51 7.77
N ASP A 24 -1.30 -7.01 8.26
CA ASP A 24 -0.13 -7.34 7.44
C ASP A 24 -0.45 -8.41 6.37
N MET A 25 -1.08 -9.51 6.77
CA MET A 25 -1.50 -10.59 5.90
C MET A 25 -2.57 -10.15 4.89
N PRO A 26 -3.72 -9.56 5.29
CA PRO A 26 -4.73 -9.14 4.30
C PRO A 26 -4.24 -8.04 3.37
N VAL A 27 -3.39 -7.12 3.84
CA VAL A 27 -2.75 -6.13 2.94
C VAL A 27 -1.84 -6.83 1.95
N THR A 28 -0.98 -7.74 2.40
CA THR A 28 -0.05 -8.47 1.53
C THR A 28 -0.80 -9.28 0.47
N GLU A 29 -1.73 -10.13 0.89
CA GLU A 29 -2.49 -11.01 0.00
C GLU A 29 -3.34 -10.22 -0.99
N ASN A 30 -4.06 -9.19 -0.56
CA ASN A 30 -4.83 -8.36 -1.48
C ASN A 30 -3.92 -7.63 -2.47
N THR A 31 -2.74 -7.18 -2.05
CA THR A 31 -1.80 -6.53 -2.98
C THR A 31 -1.33 -7.49 -4.05
N VAL A 32 -0.93 -8.72 -3.66
CA VAL A 32 -0.53 -9.75 -4.62
C VAL A 32 -1.68 -10.11 -5.56
N TRP A 33 -2.91 -10.24 -5.03
CA TRP A 33 -4.10 -10.52 -5.83
C TRP A 33 -4.30 -9.44 -6.90
N LEU A 34 -4.28 -8.17 -6.50
CA LEU A 34 -4.49 -7.03 -7.40
C LEU A 34 -3.42 -6.97 -8.49
N LEU A 35 -2.15 -7.16 -8.14
CA LEU A 35 -1.03 -7.16 -9.10
C LEU A 35 -1.05 -8.36 -10.07
N THR A 36 -1.69 -9.45 -9.65
CA THR A 36 -1.86 -10.65 -10.47
C THR A 36 -3.05 -10.52 -11.41
N ASN A 37 -4.19 -10.08 -10.89
CA ASN A 37 -5.50 -10.16 -11.58
C ASN A 37 -6.00 -8.82 -12.11
N GLY A 38 -5.38 -7.70 -11.74
CA GLY A 38 -5.83 -6.36 -12.11
C GLY A 38 -7.08 -5.90 -11.34
N LEU A 39 -7.72 -4.85 -11.87
CA LEU A 39 -8.95 -4.24 -11.34
C LEU A 39 -10.07 -4.43 -12.36
N ASN A 40 -10.66 -5.62 -12.41
CA ASN A 40 -11.61 -6.00 -13.46
C ASN A 40 -13.04 -6.16 -12.94
N THR A 41 -13.20 -6.44 -11.65
CA THR A 41 -14.48 -6.74 -11.03
C THR A 41 -14.74 -5.82 -9.85
N GLN A 42 -16.02 -5.66 -9.48
CA GLN A 42 -16.40 -4.93 -8.26
C GLN A 42 -15.68 -5.47 -7.01
N GLU A 43 -15.44 -6.78 -6.93
CA GLU A 43 -14.69 -7.39 -5.83
C GLU A 43 -13.22 -6.92 -5.78
N ASP A 44 -12.57 -6.72 -6.93
CA ASP A 44 -11.20 -6.18 -6.98
C ASP A 44 -11.15 -4.74 -6.44
N TYR A 45 -12.13 -3.91 -6.82
CA TYR A 45 -12.23 -2.55 -6.28
C TYR A 45 -12.52 -2.54 -4.78
N LEU A 46 -13.36 -3.45 -4.28
CA LEU A 46 -13.60 -3.60 -2.84
C LEU A 46 -12.33 -4.05 -2.10
N ARG A 47 -11.54 -4.97 -2.68
CA ARG A 47 -10.23 -5.37 -2.13
C ARG A 47 -9.28 -4.19 -2.08
N LEU A 48 -9.17 -3.41 -3.15
CA LEU A 48 -8.32 -2.24 -3.20
C LEU A 48 -8.74 -1.21 -2.14
N TYR A 49 -10.03 -0.88 -2.07
CA TYR A 49 -10.55 0.05 -1.08
C TYR A 49 -10.25 -0.44 0.34
N SER A 50 -10.51 -1.71 0.62
CA SER A 50 -10.27 -2.31 1.94
C SER A 50 -8.79 -2.26 2.34
N THR A 51 -7.87 -2.48 1.39
CA THR A 51 -6.42 -2.33 1.59
C THR A 51 -6.05 -0.88 1.86
N CYS A 52 -6.52 0.05 1.02
CA CYS A 52 -6.23 1.48 1.15
C CYS A 52 -6.81 2.07 2.44
N ALA A 53 -7.99 1.65 2.89
CA ALA A 53 -8.59 2.08 4.14
C ALA A 53 -7.76 1.68 5.37
N ARG A 54 -7.17 0.47 5.36
CA ARG A 54 -6.25 0.00 6.41
C ARG A 54 -4.96 0.83 6.43
N LEU A 55 -4.38 1.07 5.26
CA LEU A 55 -3.18 1.89 5.11
C LEU A 55 -3.43 3.37 5.47
N TYR A 56 -4.59 3.91 5.13
CA TYR A 56 -5.04 5.24 5.51
C TYR A 56 -5.20 5.35 7.04
N TYR A 57 -5.82 4.38 7.69
CA TYR A 57 -5.87 4.40 9.16
C TYR A 57 -4.46 4.33 9.76
N LEU A 58 -3.58 3.47 9.22
CA LEU A 58 -2.19 3.37 9.66
C LEU A 58 -1.44 4.70 9.47
N SER A 59 -1.67 5.42 8.36
CA SER A 59 -1.03 6.70 8.07
C SER A 59 -1.39 7.77 9.10
N ARG A 60 -2.51 7.64 9.80
CA ARG A 60 -2.91 8.58 10.83
C ARG A 60 -2.20 8.35 12.16
N LEU A 61 -1.63 7.17 12.38
CA LEU A 61 -1.06 6.81 13.66
C LEU A 61 0.32 7.43 13.85
N VAL A 62 0.48 8.20 14.92
CA VAL A 62 1.75 8.83 15.31
C VAL A 62 2.07 8.51 16.76
N TYR A 63 3.34 8.62 17.16
CA TYR A 63 3.76 8.41 18.54
C TYR A 63 4.67 9.54 19.05
N MET A 64 4.70 9.73 20.37
CA MET A 64 5.62 10.70 20.98
C MET A 64 7.03 10.11 21.07
N GLY A 65 7.98 10.74 20.37
CA GLY A 65 9.40 10.47 20.46
C GLY A 65 10.13 11.42 21.42
N LYS A 66 11.46 11.34 21.45
CA LYS A 66 12.31 12.25 22.25
C LYS A 66 12.20 13.71 21.78
N ASP A 67 12.10 13.90 20.47
CA ASP A 67 12.21 15.21 19.83
C ASP A 67 10.85 15.76 19.34
N GLY A 68 9.74 15.08 19.68
CA GLY A 68 8.39 15.47 19.24
C GLY A 68 7.58 14.31 18.70
N VAL A 69 6.53 14.63 17.94
CA VAL A 69 5.66 13.64 17.28
C VAL A 69 6.44 12.96 16.15
N ARG A 70 6.29 11.64 16.03
CA ARG A 70 7.01 10.83 15.05
C ARG A 70 6.12 9.79 14.40
N LYS A 71 6.54 9.37 13.20
CA LYS A 71 6.12 8.14 12.53
C LYS A 71 7.28 7.15 12.44
N PRO A 72 7.00 5.83 12.34
CA PRO A 72 7.96 4.87 11.83
C PRO A 72 8.41 5.23 10.40
N SER A 73 9.61 4.77 10.02
CA SER A 73 10.11 4.97 8.66
C SER A 73 9.41 4.06 7.65
N ALA A 74 9.46 4.43 6.37
CA ALA A 74 8.95 3.62 5.26
C ALA A 74 9.53 2.19 5.28
N ASP A 75 10.85 2.06 5.47
CA ASP A 75 11.52 0.76 5.60
C ASP A 75 10.99 -0.06 6.78
N TRP A 76 10.66 0.59 7.89
CA TRP A 76 10.10 -0.11 9.04
C TRP A 76 8.71 -0.65 8.71
N TYR A 77 7.83 0.17 8.12
CA TYR A 77 6.50 -0.27 7.67
C TYR A 77 6.60 -1.44 6.68
N ARG A 78 7.45 -1.30 5.65
CA ARG A 78 7.63 -2.34 4.64
C ARG A 78 8.06 -3.66 5.26
N LYS A 79 9.01 -3.61 6.20
CA LYS A 79 9.47 -4.80 6.94
C LYS A 79 8.37 -5.41 7.79
N GLN A 80 7.54 -4.60 8.47
CA GLN A 80 6.48 -5.16 9.31
C GLN A 80 5.36 -5.79 8.48
N ILE A 81 5.03 -5.23 7.32
CA ILE A 81 3.92 -5.70 6.49
C ILE A 81 4.34 -6.92 5.63
N TYR A 82 5.48 -6.84 4.93
CA TYR A 82 5.80 -7.79 3.85
C TYR A 82 6.92 -8.79 4.14
N TRP A 83 7.75 -8.59 5.18
CA TRP A 83 8.89 -9.49 5.45
C TRP A 83 8.40 -10.89 5.84
N GLY A 84 8.93 -11.92 5.16
CA GLY A 84 8.66 -13.33 5.40
C GLY A 84 7.28 -13.76 4.88
N ARG A 85 6.73 -12.99 3.95
CA ARG A 85 5.42 -13.19 3.34
C ARG A 85 5.43 -12.91 1.84
N ALA A 86 6.10 -11.83 1.43
CA ALA A 86 6.21 -11.43 0.03
C ALA A 86 7.53 -10.68 -0.21
N GLU A 87 8.61 -11.21 0.37
CA GLU A 87 9.98 -10.71 0.27
C GLU A 87 10.71 -11.28 -0.95
N THR A 88 10.27 -12.42 -1.50
CA THR A 88 10.89 -13.07 -2.66
C THR A 88 9.87 -13.42 -3.75
N ALA A 89 10.34 -13.62 -4.98
CA ALA A 89 9.48 -14.09 -6.07
C ALA A 89 8.90 -15.49 -5.81
N ASP A 90 9.60 -16.36 -5.07
CA ASP A 90 9.09 -17.68 -4.68
C ASP A 90 7.92 -17.57 -3.69
N GLU A 91 8.01 -16.66 -2.71
CA GLU A 91 6.90 -16.38 -1.80
C GLU A 91 5.69 -15.79 -2.55
N ILE A 92 5.93 -14.93 -3.54
CA ILE A 92 4.88 -14.43 -4.44
C ILE A 92 4.23 -15.57 -5.21
N ARG A 93 5.03 -16.47 -5.79
CA ARG A 93 4.54 -17.64 -6.52
C ARG A 93 3.65 -18.53 -5.64
N HIS A 94 4.06 -18.75 -4.39
CA HIS A 94 3.29 -19.49 -3.40
C HIS A 94 1.93 -18.83 -3.13
N ILE A 95 1.90 -17.52 -2.89
CA ILE A 95 0.65 -16.78 -2.67
C ILE A 95 -0.25 -16.85 -3.90
N MET A 96 0.29 -16.62 -5.10
CA MET A 96 -0.46 -16.68 -6.35
C MET A 96 -1.12 -18.05 -6.55
N ALA A 97 -0.37 -19.13 -6.31
CA ALA A 97 -0.87 -20.49 -6.43
C ALA A 97 -2.02 -20.77 -5.46
N GLN A 98 -1.88 -20.37 -4.19
CA GLN A 98 -2.94 -20.49 -3.18
C GLN A 98 -4.20 -19.71 -3.57
N GLN A 99 -4.03 -18.48 -4.05
CA GLN A 99 -5.13 -17.60 -4.46
C GLN A 99 -5.90 -18.14 -5.67
N ASN A 100 -5.18 -18.74 -6.63
CA ASN A 100 -5.76 -19.30 -7.85
C ASN A 100 -6.24 -20.75 -7.67
N GLY A 101 -6.00 -21.36 -6.51
CA GLY A 101 -6.35 -22.76 -6.24
C GLY A 101 -5.59 -23.75 -7.13
N CYS A 102 -4.36 -23.43 -7.53
CA CYS A 102 -3.52 -24.24 -8.41
C CYS A 102 -2.19 -24.64 -7.77
N SER A 103 -1.39 -25.43 -8.46
CA SER A 103 -0.02 -25.76 -8.03
C SER A 103 0.91 -24.57 -8.26
N GLU A 104 1.99 -24.47 -7.50
CA GLU A 104 3.07 -23.52 -7.80
C GLU A 104 3.67 -23.77 -9.19
N ASP A 105 3.72 -25.03 -9.64
CA ASP A 105 4.17 -25.43 -10.98
C ASP A 105 3.33 -24.85 -12.13
N ASP A 106 2.10 -24.42 -11.83
CA ASP A 106 1.22 -23.76 -12.80
C ASP A 106 1.51 -22.25 -12.93
N ILE A 107 2.30 -21.69 -12.02
CA ILE A 107 2.69 -20.27 -12.04
C ILE A 107 4.07 -20.12 -12.69
N SER A 108 4.12 -19.34 -13.76
CA SER A 108 5.37 -18.99 -14.45
C SER A 108 6.31 -18.19 -13.55
N GLU A 109 7.61 -18.53 -13.58
CA GLU A 109 8.65 -17.76 -12.90
C GLU A 109 8.68 -16.29 -13.37
N ALA A 110 8.45 -16.06 -14.66
CA ALA A 110 8.41 -14.70 -15.21
C ALA A 110 7.24 -13.88 -14.64
N ASP A 111 6.08 -14.52 -14.41
CA ASP A 111 4.91 -13.85 -13.83
C ASP A 111 5.14 -13.54 -12.36
N ALA A 112 5.68 -14.51 -11.60
CA ALA A 112 6.04 -14.28 -10.20
C ALA A 112 7.08 -13.16 -10.05
N GLN A 113 8.09 -13.12 -10.92
CA GLN A 113 9.10 -12.07 -10.91
C GLN A 113 8.54 -10.69 -11.26
N ARG A 114 7.59 -10.62 -12.21
CA ARG A 114 6.87 -9.38 -12.54
C ARG A 114 6.06 -8.87 -11.35
N VAL A 115 5.23 -9.74 -10.76
CA VAL A 115 4.39 -9.38 -9.60
C VAL A 115 5.27 -8.98 -8.41
N PHE A 116 6.39 -9.68 -8.19
CA PHE A 116 7.35 -9.30 -7.16
C PHE A 116 7.95 -7.91 -7.37
N TYR A 117 8.31 -7.57 -8.61
CA TYR A 117 8.80 -6.22 -8.93
C TYR A 117 7.73 -5.17 -8.66
N ASP A 118 6.52 -5.37 -9.16
CA ASP A 118 5.41 -4.42 -8.97
C ASP A 118 5.05 -4.26 -7.49
N LEU A 119 5.09 -5.35 -6.70
CA LEU A 119 4.89 -5.29 -5.25
C LEU A 119 5.97 -4.46 -4.59
N LYS A 120 7.24 -4.61 -4.98
CA LYS A 120 8.34 -3.81 -4.41
C LYS A 120 8.13 -2.33 -4.67
N VAL A 121 7.66 -1.95 -5.85
CA VAL A 121 7.37 -0.56 -6.20
C VAL A 121 6.16 -0.06 -5.42
N LEU A 122 5.04 -0.79 -5.44
CA LEU A 122 3.79 -0.40 -4.79
C LEU A 122 3.94 -0.31 -3.26
N SER A 123 4.62 -1.27 -2.65
CA SER A 123 4.93 -1.23 -1.22
C SER A 123 5.85 -0.07 -0.86
N ALA A 124 6.82 0.29 -1.72
CA ALA A 124 7.69 1.43 -1.49
C ALA A 124 6.92 2.76 -1.55
N VAL A 125 5.99 2.93 -2.51
CA VAL A 125 5.22 4.16 -2.63
C VAL A 125 4.23 4.28 -1.48
N TRP A 126 3.48 3.23 -1.13
CA TRP A 126 2.57 3.25 0.01
C TRP A 126 3.31 3.47 1.33
N CYS A 127 4.40 2.74 1.59
CA CYS A 127 5.14 2.90 2.84
C CYS A 127 5.81 4.28 2.95
N GLY A 128 6.26 4.87 1.85
CA GLY A 128 6.75 6.25 1.81
C GLY A 128 5.63 7.24 2.13
N SER A 129 4.49 7.11 1.46
CA SER A 129 3.32 7.97 1.65
C SER A 129 2.81 7.97 3.09
N ILE A 130 2.64 6.78 3.69
CA ILE A 130 2.13 6.70 5.08
C ILE A 130 3.16 7.15 6.11
N ALA A 131 4.46 7.14 5.78
CA ALA A 131 5.53 7.58 6.68
C ALA A 131 5.69 9.11 6.72
N CYS A 132 5.11 9.85 5.76
CA CYS A 132 5.15 11.31 5.74
C CYS A 132 4.45 11.89 6.99
N LEU A 133 5.16 12.74 7.73
CA LEU A 133 4.65 13.34 8.97
C LEU A 133 3.92 14.67 8.72
N HIS A 134 4.34 15.42 7.70
CA HIS A 134 3.96 16.81 7.47
C HIS A 134 2.63 16.96 6.73
N GLU A 135 2.28 15.97 5.92
CA GLU A 135 1.07 15.96 5.11
C GLU A 135 0.40 14.57 5.20
N GLN A 136 -0.90 14.55 4.95
CA GLN A 136 -1.70 13.34 5.09
C GLN A 136 -2.08 12.79 3.72
N ILE A 137 -1.90 11.47 3.56
CA ILE A 137 -2.39 10.70 2.43
C ILE A 137 -3.83 10.22 2.70
N TYR A 138 -4.65 10.13 1.66
CA TYR A 138 -6.04 9.71 1.64
C TYR A 138 -6.24 8.40 0.85
N ILE A 139 -7.43 7.79 1.01
CA ILE A 139 -7.76 6.52 0.35
C ILE A 139 -7.69 6.60 -1.18
N PRO A 140 -8.24 7.62 -1.86
CA PRO A 140 -8.17 7.72 -3.32
C PRO A 140 -6.73 7.80 -3.83
N GLU A 141 -5.85 8.52 -3.13
CA GLU A 141 -4.43 8.67 -3.52
C GLU A 141 -3.67 7.34 -3.39
N LEU A 142 -3.91 6.60 -2.30
CA LEU A 142 -3.37 5.25 -2.13
C LEU A 142 -3.88 4.30 -3.21
N ALA A 143 -5.16 4.39 -3.56
CA ALA A 143 -5.76 3.56 -4.61
C ALA A 143 -5.17 3.91 -5.99
N TYR A 144 -4.98 5.19 -6.26
CA TYR A 144 -4.38 5.66 -7.50
C TYR A 144 -2.97 5.12 -7.69
N PHE A 145 -2.14 5.06 -6.64
CA PHE A 145 -0.81 4.44 -6.76
C PHE A 145 -0.87 2.96 -7.20
N ALA A 146 -1.88 2.20 -6.75
CA ALA A 146 -2.06 0.83 -7.22
C ALA A 146 -2.48 0.79 -8.69
N GLU A 147 -3.46 1.60 -9.09
CA GLU A 147 -3.87 1.74 -10.50
C GLU A 147 -2.69 2.14 -11.39
N TYR A 148 -1.89 3.12 -10.96
CA TYR A 148 -0.72 3.59 -11.67
C TYR A 148 0.31 2.47 -11.86
N VAL A 149 0.60 1.67 -10.82
CA VAL A 149 1.51 0.52 -10.92
C VAL A 149 0.95 -0.57 -11.85
N LEU A 150 -0.35 -0.85 -11.77
CA LEU A 150 -1.00 -1.84 -12.64
C LEU A 150 -0.93 -1.44 -14.12
N ASN A 151 -1.20 -0.17 -14.43
CA ASN A 151 -1.18 0.36 -15.79
C ASN A 151 0.23 0.42 -16.40
N HIS A 152 1.27 0.42 -15.56
CA HIS A 152 2.67 0.53 -15.95
C HIS A 152 3.52 -0.68 -15.50
N SER A 153 2.87 -1.85 -15.31
CA SER A 153 3.48 -3.07 -14.75
C SER A 153 4.87 -3.36 -15.35
N GLY A 154 5.85 -3.57 -14.46
CA GLY A 154 7.24 -3.85 -14.78
C GLY A 154 8.06 -2.63 -15.25
N ARG A 155 7.49 -1.42 -15.28
CA ARG A 155 8.14 -0.22 -15.85
C ARG A 155 8.21 0.96 -14.89
N VAL A 156 7.48 0.91 -13.77
CA VAL A 156 7.46 2.02 -12.81
C VAL A 156 8.79 2.07 -12.03
N PRO A 157 9.51 3.20 -12.04
CA PRO A 157 10.75 3.32 -11.28
C PRO A 157 10.48 3.27 -9.77
N MET A 158 11.50 2.98 -8.95
CA MET A 158 11.34 3.10 -7.50
C MET A 158 11.01 4.55 -7.11
N PRO A 159 10.08 4.77 -6.16
CA PRO A 159 9.64 6.11 -5.80
C PRO A 159 10.72 6.88 -5.05
N GLN A 160 10.80 8.18 -5.31
CA GLN A 160 11.70 9.13 -4.63
C GLN A 160 10.87 10.12 -3.83
N PHE A 161 10.98 10.08 -2.51
CA PHE A 161 10.28 10.96 -1.60
C PHE A 161 11.20 12.07 -1.09
N ASP A 162 10.65 13.27 -0.97
CA ASP A 162 11.16 14.24 -0.01
C ASP A 162 10.51 14.01 1.36
N GLU A 163 11.04 14.63 2.41
CA GLU A 163 10.53 14.42 3.77
C GLU A 163 9.16 15.08 4.03
N PHE A 164 8.72 16.00 3.16
CA PHE A 164 7.56 16.87 3.37
C PHE A 164 6.32 16.44 2.59
N SER A 165 6.47 15.59 1.58
CA SER A 165 5.40 15.15 0.70
C SER A 165 5.13 13.65 0.83
N PRO A 166 3.86 13.22 0.86
CA PRO A 166 3.49 11.82 0.75
C PRO A 166 3.45 11.38 -0.72
N PHE A 167 3.80 12.23 -1.68
CA PHE A 167 3.81 11.93 -3.11
C PHE A 167 5.26 11.82 -3.63
N PRO A 168 5.58 10.79 -4.42
CA PRO A 168 6.92 10.64 -4.98
C PRO A 168 7.19 11.68 -6.08
N GLY A 169 8.30 12.42 -5.97
CA GLY A 169 8.63 13.50 -6.90
C GLY A 169 9.02 13.04 -8.30
N ASN A 170 9.30 11.75 -8.50
CA ASN A 170 9.64 11.17 -9.79
C ASN A 170 8.45 10.55 -10.55
N TYR A 171 7.22 10.68 -10.04
CA TYR A 171 5.99 10.23 -10.72
C TYR A 171 5.20 11.45 -11.19
N ALA A 172 5.78 12.23 -12.12
CA ALA A 172 5.26 13.55 -12.49
C ALA A 172 3.92 13.54 -13.25
N ASP A 173 3.52 12.38 -13.77
CA ASP A 173 2.27 12.10 -14.46
C ASP A 173 1.18 11.49 -13.55
N CYS A 174 1.48 11.32 -12.26
CA CYS A 174 0.55 10.81 -11.27
C CYS A 174 -0.47 11.89 -10.87
N ASP A 175 -1.57 12.00 -11.62
CA ASP A 175 -2.72 12.83 -11.27
C ASP A 175 -3.72 12.04 -10.40
N TYR A 176 -3.49 12.07 -9.09
CA TYR A 176 -4.30 11.37 -8.09
C TYR A 176 -5.73 11.92 -7.93
N THR A 177 -6.07 13.02 -8.62
CA THR A 177 -7.43 13.58 -8.65
C THR A 177 -8.25 13.06 -9.83
N GLN A 178 -7.67 12.26 -10.70
CA GLN A 178 -8.33 11.63 -11.85
C GLN A 178 -8.22 10.11 -11.76
N GLY A 179 -9.16 9.37 -12.37
CA GLY A 179 -9.09 7.91 -12.45
C GLY A 179 -9.89 7.21 -11.36
N ILE A 180 -9.27 6.27 -10.63
CA ILE A 180 -9.96 5.38 -9.68
C ILE A 180 -10.70 6.09 -8.53
N ALA A 181 -10.38 7.35 -8.25
CA ALA A 181 -10.99 8.15 -7.19
C ALA A 181 -12.52 8.26 -7.36
N ASP A 182 -12.99 8.70 -8.52
CA ASP A 182 -14.43 8.89 -8.81
C ASP A 182 -15.20 7.57 -8.67
N TYR A 183 -14.63 6.48 -9.20
CA TYR A 183 -15.26 5.16 -9.12
C TYR A 183 -15.35 4.64 -7.68
N LEU A 184 -14.33 4.89 -6.84
CA LEU A 184 -14.37 4.48 -5.44
C LEU A 184 -15.38 5.28 -4.63
N GLU A 185 -15.54 6.57 -4.92
CA GLU A 185 -16.58 7.41 -4.31
C GLU A 185 -17.98 6.90 -4.68
N ASP A 186 -18.25 6.69 -5.98
CA ASP A 186 -19.53 6.14 -6.47
C ASP A 186 -19.82 4.75 -5.87
N LEU A 187 -18.81 3.88 -5.83
CA LEU A 187 -18.94 2.54 -5.25
C LEU A 187 -19.30 2.63 -3.77
N MET A 188 -18.68 3.53 -3.01
CA MET A 188 -19.00 3.71 -1.60
C MET A 188 -20.42 4.22 -1.39
N GLU A 189 -20.88 5.19 -2.19
CA GLU A 189 -22.25 5.70 -2.11
C GLU A 189 -23.27 4.61 -2.42
N SER A 190 -22.96 3.69 -3.34
CA SER A 190 -23.87 2.59 -3.71
C SER A 190 -24.04 1.50 -2.65
N LEU A 191 -23.18 1.46 -1.63
CA LEU A 191 -23.20 0.46 -0.57
C LEU A 191 -24.00 0.89 0.67
N PHE A 192 -24.56 2.11 0.67
CA PHE A 192 -25.38 2.70 1.74
C PHE A 192 -26.75 3.16 1.25
#